data_AF-A0A9E0IPA3-F1
#
_entry.id   AF-A0A9E0IPA3-F1
#
_cell.length_a   1.000
_cell.length_b   1.000
_cell.length_c   1.000
_cell.angle_alpha   90.00
_cell.angle_beta   90.00
_cell.angle_gamma   90.00
#
_symmetry.space_group_name_H-M   'P 1'
#
loop_
_entity.id
_entity.type
_entity.pdbx_description
1 polymer ?
#
loop_
_entity_poly.entity_id
_entity_poly.type
_entity_poly.pdbx_seq_one_letter_code
_entity_poly.pdbx_strand_id
1 'polypeptide(L)'
;MVLGTITAFSETQHAGHILLDDGTGVQFSTTAVNGLAPAIGKRVRVTGVVPYGPGVLRAVAVEPADAAAAEPAQYMDWSDVEVEPLSTGQRSAFETRLADGEARWHRQEALDAEARRKAEQARLARAGQEPAKVWGPVLRAAGVPNRVVRDVLASGRATAGMCLAEGPRSSISSRHGGLPDVPRTFCWPRFEDRPLAFVFQLRICEVPLLVRRDLLLPPDGVLSFFFDAVTQPCGLEPAHRGGARVFLFADVDRLVRAAVPEDLDDDVFEERNVDFLEEFALPSPGSPAGAVLALSAGVAAAYASALEAECGMRGALAKVGGYADEVQGAMEIECAGVTHGLSFADGTPVLSREIRAEASRWRLLLQVDSMEWVSGTLYYWIREDHLLANAFDHTWCIAQCS
;
A
#
# COMPACT_ATOMS: atom_id res chain seq x y z
N MET A 1 11.07 -1.35 35.82
CA MET A 1 12.41 -1.52 35.22
C MET A 1 12.85 -2.96 35.42
N VAL A 2 13.18 -3.69 34.36
CA VAL A 2 13.57 -5.11 34.42
C VAL A 2 14.80 -5.33 33.54
N LEU A 3 15.77 -6.11 34.04
CA LEU A 3 16.94 -6.48 33.25
C LEU A 3 16.58 -7.62 32.29
N GLY A 4 17.25 -7.66 31.15
CA GLY A 4 17.06 -8.70 30.16
C GLY A 4 18.25 -8.83 29.22
N THR A 5 18.17 -9.80 28.33
CA THR A 5 19.21 -10.06 27.34
C THR A 5 18.59 -9.99 25.95
N ILE A 6 19.23 -9.27 25.03
CA ILE A 6 18.82 -9.26 23.63
C ILE A 6 19.04 -10.66 23.06
N THR A 7 17.98 -11.33 22.64
CA THR A 7 18.02 -12.69 22.09
C THR A 7 17.94 -12.71 20.57
N ALA A 8 17.38 -11.67 19.96
CA ALA A 8 17.34 -11.48 18.51
C ALA A 8 17.42 -9.99 18.17
N PHE A 9 18.10 -9.66 17.06
CA PHE A 9 18.16 -8.30 16.54
C PHE A 9 18.34 -8.32 15.02
N SER A 10 17.56 -7.51 14.30
CA SER A 10 17.62 -7.35 12.86
C SER A 10 17.92 -5.89 12.53
N GLU A 11 19.08 -5.65 11.90
CA GLU A 11 19.48 -4.31 11.45
C GLU A 11 18.56 -3.79 10.33
N THR A 12 18.08 -4.66 9.44
CA THR A 12 17.20 -4.27 8.33
C THR A 12 15.81 -3.89 8.81
N GLN A 13 15.27 -4.60 9.82
CA GLN A 13 13.94 -4.33 10.38
C GLN A 13 13.97 -3.32 11.54
N HIS A 14 15.14 -2.84 11.95
CA HIS A 14 15.30 -1.87 13.03
C HIS A 14 14.59 -2.31 14.32
N ALA A 15 14.58 -3.62 14.59
CA ALA A 15 13.85 -4.23 15.70
C ALA A 15 14.52 -5.52 16.21
N GLY A 16 14.14 -5.93 17.42
CA GLY A 16 14.67 -7.13 18.06
C GLY A 16 13.82 -7.62 19.22
N HIS A 17 14.29 -8.67 19.88
CA HIS A 17 13.65 -9.29 21.04
C HIS A 17 14.60 -9.30 22.23
N ILE A 18 14.03 -9.04 23.40
CA ILE A 18 14.67 -9.13 24.70
C ILE A 18 13.93 -10.19 25.50
N LEU A 19 14.69 -11.11 26.08
CA LEU A 19 14.19 -11.98 27.14
C LEU A 19 14.52 -11.31 28.48
N LEU A 20 13.49 -10.89 29.21
CA LEU A 20 13.64 -10.35 30.55
C LEU A 20 14.01 -11.48 31.53
N ASP A 21 14.69 -11.13 32.62
CA ASP A 21 15.16 -12.09 33.61
C ASP A 21 14.01 -12.80 34.35
N ASP A 22 12.80 -12.23 34.33
CA ASP A 22 11.57 -12.84 34.83
C ASP A 22 10.94 -13.85 33.85
N GLY A 23 11.56 -14.08 32.69
CA GLY A 23 11.11 -15.00 31.64
C GLY A 23 10.18 -14.35 30.60
N THR A 24 9.85 -13.07 30.73
CA THR A 24 8.96 -12.37 29.80
C THR A 24 9.69 -12.02 28.49
N GLY A 25 9.09 -12.36 27.35
CA GLY A 25 9.57 -11.93 26.03
C GLY A 25 9.02 -10.56 25.67
N VAL A 26 9.91 -9.65 25.25
CA VAL A 26 9.56 -8.27 24.91
C VAL A 26 10.23 -7.89 23.59
N GLN A 27 9.49 -7.27 22.67
CA GLN A 27 10.04 -6.69 21.44
C GLN A 27 10.61 -5.30 21.70
N PHE A 28 11.61 -4.87 20.95
CA PHE A 28 12.08 -3.49 20.96
C PHE A 28 12.36 -3.02 19.54
N SER A 29 12.29 -1.71 19.32
CA SER A 29 12.79 -1.06 18.11
C SER A 29 14.05 -0.28 18.43
N THR A 30 14.91 -0.05 17.43
CA THR A 30 16.11 0.79 17.58
C THR A 30 15.77 2.20 18.06
N THR A 31 14.57 2.72 17.77
CA THR A 31 14.10 4.02 18.28
C THR A 31 13.88 4.05 19.79
N ALA A 32 13.67 2.88 20.41
CA ALA A 32 13.54 2.73 21.86
C ALA A 32 14.91 2.48 22.54
N VAL A 33 16.01 2.35 21.77
CA VAL A 33 17.32 1.99 22.32
C VAL A 33 18.13 3.26 22.60
N ASN A 34 18.45 3.49 23.87
CA ASN A 34 19.18 4.65 24.32
C ASN A 34 20.59 4.28 24.77
N GLY A 35 21.61 4.89 24.17
CA GLY A 35 23.00 4.80 24.65
C GLY A 35 23.68 3.43 24.47
N LEU A 36 23.14 2.52 23.64
CA LEU A 36 23.86 1.33 23.17
C LEU A 36 23.57 0.99 21.71
N ALA A 37 24.52 0.33 21.05
CA ALA A 37 24.26 -0.39 19.81
C ALA A 37 23.67 -1.78 20.14
N PRO A 38 22.46 -2.14 19.66
CA PRO A 38 21.87 -3.45 19.92
C PRO A 38 22.72 -4.58 19.35
N ALA A 39 22.88 -5.67 20.09
CA ALA A 39 23.51 -6.88 19.60
C ALA A 39 23.02 -8.08 20.40
N ILE A 40 22.92 -9.24 19.74
CA ILE A 40 22.52 -10.50 20.39
C ILE A 40 23.49 -10.83 21.53
N GLY A 41 22.96 -11.22 22.68
CA GLY A 41 23.71 -11.53 23.89
C GLY A 41 24.02 -10.32 24.76
N LYS A 42 23.71 -9.09 24.34
CA LYS A 42 23.90 -7.91 25.19
C LYS A 42 22.88 -7.87 26.31
N ARG A 43 23.39 -7.58 27.51
CA ARG A 43 22.59 -7.28 28.69
C ARG A 43 22.06 -5.86 28.61
N VAL A 44 20.77 -5.73 28.80
CA VAL A 44 20.04 -4.47 28.69
C VAL A 44 19.05 -4.31 29.84
N ARG A 45 18.63 -3.07 30.05
CA ARG A 45 17.60 -2.70 31.01
C ARG A 45 16.39 -2.18 30.24
N VAL A 46 15.21 -2.70 30.53
CA VAL A 46 13.94 -2.22 29.98
C VAL A 46 13.23 -1.37 31.03
N THR A 47 12.97 -0.10 30.71
CA THR A 47 12.42 0.87 31.69
C THR A 47 10.89 0.97 31.66
N GLY A 48 10.25 0.52 30.57
CA GLY A 48 8.80 0.36 30.46
C GLY A 48 8.41 -0.63 29.36
N VAL A 49 7.24 -1.24 29.47
CA VAL A 49 6.66 -2.12 28.44
C VAL A 49 5.21 -1.70 28.18
N VAL A 50 4.81 -1.70 26.91
CA VAL A 50 3.45 -1.41 26.46
C VAL A 50 2.90 -2.57 25.62
N PRO A 51 1.59 -2.85 25.66
CA PRO A 51 0.97 -3.79 24.74
C PRO A 51 1.14 -3.32 23.29
N TYR A 52 1.52 -4.23 22.39
CA TYR A 52 1.73 -3.95 20.97
C TYR A 52 1.12 -5.08 20.12
N GLY A 53 -0.20 -5.18 20.17
CA GLY A 53 -0.97 -6.27 19.57
C GLY A 53 -1.29 -7.39 20.57
N PRO A 54 -2.03 -8.44 20.13
CA PRO A 54 -2.51 -9.50 21.01
C PRO A 54 -1.35 -10.32 21.59
N GLY A 55 -1.11 -10.19 22.90
CA GLY A 55 -0.11 -10.98 23.62
C GLY A 55 1.36 -10.57 23.40
N VAL A 56 1.60 -9.49 22.65
CA VAL A 56 2.95 -8.97 22.40
C VAL A 56 3.21 -7.75 23.27
N LEU A 57 4.33 -7.76 23.97
CA LEU A 57 4.82 -6.62 24.76
C LEU A 57 5.97 -5.96 24.02
N ARG A 58 5.96 -4.63 23.96
CA ARG A 58 7.03 -3.83 23.37
C ARG A 58 7.69 -2.95 24.42
N ALA A 59 9.01 -2.94 24.43
CA ALA A 59 9.84 -2.09 25.26
C ALA A 59 9.68 -0.63 24.83
N VAL A 60 9.38 0.24 25.79
CA VAL A 60 9.31 1.70 25.62
C VAL A 60 10.71 2.30 25.55
N ALA A 61 11.62 1.80 26.39
CA ALA A 61 13.03 2.19 26.37
C ALA A 61 13.94 1.05 26.82
N VAL A 62 15.09 0.91 26.14
CA VAL A 62 16.11 -0.12 26.31
C VAL A 62 17.49 0.54 26.49
N GLU A 63 18.13 0.28 27.62
CA GLU A 63 19.39 0.93 28.05
C GLU A 63 20.48 -0.08 28.40
N PRO A 64 21.77 0.30 28.50
CA PRO A 64 22.81 -0.60 28.95
C PRO A 64 22.53 -1.11 30.37
N ALA A 65 22.76 -2.41 30.63
CA ALA A 65 22.53 -2.99 31.96
C ALA A 65 23.35 -2.32 33.08
N ASP A 66 24.51 -1.74 32.73
CA ASP A 66 25.43 -1.05 33.65
C ASP A 66 25.22 0.46 33.70
N ALA A 67 24.28 1.03 32.93
CA ALA A 67 23.95 2.44 33.07
C ALA A 67 23.53 2.67 34.53
N ALA A 68 24.04 3.69 35.22
CA ALA A 68 23.52 4.04 36.54
C ALA A 68 21.99 4.11 36.45
N ALA A 69 21.26 3.60 37.44
CA ALA A 69 19.82 3.78 37.47
C ALA A 69 19.57 5.30 37.46
N ALA A 70 19.29 5.85 36.28
CA ALA A 70 18.67 7.14 36.18
C ALA A 70 17.39 6.99 36.99
N GLU A 71 17.19 7.88 37.97
CA GLU A 71 15.91 7.93 38.68
C GLU A 71 14.79 7.79 37.66
N PRO A 72 13.76 6.96 37.92
CA PRO A 72 12.66 6.82 36.98
C PRO A 72 12.24 8.23 36.63
N ALA A 73 12.34 8.60 35.35
CA ALA A 73 11.90 9.91 34.91
C ALA A 73 10.46 10.00 35.40
N GLN A 74 10.24 10.79 36.46
CA GLN A 74 8.90 11.21 36.82
C GLN A 74 8.34 11.71 35.51
N TYR A 75 7.19 11.16 35.12
CA TYR A 75 6.44 11.71 34.01
C TYR A 75 6.31 13.19 34.36
N MET A 76 7.13 14.01 33.69
CA MET A 76 7.30 15.39 34.08
C MET A 76 5.95 15.98 33.72
N ASP A 77 5.18 16.33 34.75
CA ASP A 77 3.96 17.08 34.54
C ASP A 77 4.43 18.39 33.92
N TRP A 78 4.30 18.50 32.60
CA TRP A 78 4.72 19.67 31.84
C TRP A 78 4.00 20.93 32.29
N SER A 79 2.98 20.82 33.14
CA SER A 79 2.32 21.95 33.78
C SER A 79 3.14 22.65 34.87
N ASP A 80 4.16 21.99 35.44
CA ASP A 80 5.03 22.55 36.50
C ASP A 80 6.46 22.87 36.01
N VAL A 81 6.75 22.67 34.72
CA VAL A 81 8.05 22.99 34.13
C VAL A 81 8.09 24.49 33.83
N GLU A 82 8.82 25.27 34.63
CA GLU A 82 9.20 26.62 34.23
C GLU A 82 10.12 26.54 33.00
N VAL A 83 9.52 26.64 31.82
CA VAL A 83 10.26 26.79 30.57
C VAL A 83 10.88 28.18 30.61
N GLU A 84 12.16 28.28 30.96
CA GLU A 84 12.88 29.54 30.83
C GLU A 84 12.75 30.04 29.38
N PRO A 85 12.25 31.27 29.16
CA PRO A 85 12.12 31.79 27.82
C PRO A 85 13.48 31.81 27.15
N LEU A 86 13.58 31.17 25.98
CA LEU A 86 14.79 31.22 25.15
C LEU A 86 15.32 32.65 25.11
N SER A 87 16.62 32.82 25.34
CA SER A 87 17.27 34.13 25.17
C SER A 87 17.04 34.64 23.74
N THR A 88 17.11 35.95 23.53
CA THR A 88 16.95 36.56 22.20
C THR A 88 17.88 35.91 21.15
N GLY A 89 19.10 35.55 21.54
CA GLY A 89 20.04 34.85 20.67
C GLY A 89 19.62 33.40 20.33
N GLN A 90 19.08 32.66 21.31
CA GLN A 90 18.58 31.30 21.10
C GLN A 90 17.30 31.29 20.25
N ARG A 91 16.37 32.23 20.47
CA ARG A 91 15.17 32.40 19.63
C ARG A 91 15.55 32.70 18.20
N SER A 92 16.44 33.68 17.98
CA SER A 92 16.89 34.04 16.64
C SER A 92 17.59 32.87 15.93
N ALA A 93 18.42 32.09 16.64
CA ALA A 93 19.06 30.91 16.07
C ALA A 93 18.07 29.77 15.74
N PHE A 94 17.04 29.58 16.57
CA PHE A 94 15.97 28.62 16.33
C PHE A 94 15.10 29.02 15.13
N GLU A 95 14.66 30.27 15.07
CA GLU A 95 13.89 30.84 13.94
C GLU A 95 14.67 30.72 12.63
N THR A 96 15.97 31.02 12.64
CA THR A 96 16.84 30.84 11.47
C THR A 96 16.89 29.38 11.02
N ARG A 97 17.05 28.43 11.95
CA ARG A 97 17.07 26.99 11.63
C ARG A 97 15.74 26.48 11.09
N LEU A 98 14.62 26.98 11.64
CA LEU A 98 13.28 26.64 11.17
C LEU A 98 13.08 27.16 9.75
N ALA A 99 13.38 28.43 9.49
CA ALA A 99 13.30 29.03 8.16
C ALA A 99 14.20 28.32 7.14
N ASP A 100 15.43 27.95 7.52
CA ASP A 100 16.32 27.15 6.68
C ASP A 100 15.76 25.75 6.40
N GLY A 101 15.08 25.14 7.39
CA GLY A 101 14.40 23.85 7.26
C GLY A 101 13.23 23.90 6.30
N GLU A 102 12.34 24.88 6.47
CA GLU A 102 11.20 25.15 5.58
C GLU A 102 11.68 25.45 4.15
N ALA A 103 12.73 26.26 4.00
CA ALA A 103 13.31 26.56 2.69
C ALA A 103 13.96 25.32 2.02
N ARG A 104 14.50 24.37 2.80
CA ARG A 104 14.97 23.08 2.25
C ARG A 104 13.81 22.19 1.85
N TRP A 105 12.78 22.09 2.69
CA TRP A 105 11.56 21.33 2.42
C TRP A 105 10.90 21.80 1.13
N HIS A 106 10.60 23.09 1.00
CA HIS A 106 9.96 23.64 -0.21
C HIS A 106 10.81 23.46 -1.47
N ARG A 107 12.14 23.53 -1.37
CA ARG A 107 13.02 23.23 -2.51
C ARG A 107 12.94 21.76 -2.93
N GLN A 108 12.91 20.84 -1.98
CA GLN A 108 12.76 19.42 -2.27
C GLN A 108 11.39 19.12 -2.87
N GLU A 109 10.33 19.66 -2.28
CA GLU A 109 8.95 19.54 -2.78
C GLU A 109 8.80 20.07 -4.21
N ALA A 110 9.46 21.19 -4.54
CA ALA A 110 9.48 21.71 -5.90
C ALA A 110 10.20 20.80 -6.90
N LEU A 111 11.34 20.20 -6.51
CA LEU A 111 12.07 19.24 -7.34
C LEU A 111 11.24 17.95 -7.55
N ASP A 112 10.60 17.45 -6.51
CA ASP A 112 9.74 16.27 -6.58
C ASP A 112 8.50 16.55 -7.45
N ALA A 113 7.89 17.72 -7.32
CA ALA A 113 6.78 18.14 -8.17
C ALA A 113 7.19 18.26 -9.65
N GLU A 114 8.37 18.80 -9.94
CA GLU A 114 8.90 18.84 -11.31
C GLU A 114 9.16 17.44 -11.86
N ALA A 115 9.75 16.55 -11.06
CA ALA A 115 9.97 15.16 -11.43
C ALA A 115 8.64 14.43 -11.73
N ARG A 116 7.62 14.59 -10.87
CA ARG A 116 6.26 14.04 -11.07
C ARG A 116 5.65 14.56 -12.38
N ARG A 117 5.74 15.86 -12.66
CA ARG A 117 5.23 16.46 -13.90
C ARG A 117 5.93 15.90 -15.13
N LYS A 118 7.25 15.77 -15.09
CA LYS A 118 8.03 15.21 -16.20
C LYS A 118 7.70 13.73 -16.44
N ALA A 119 7.51 12.96 -15.37
CA ALA A 119 7.10 11.57 -15.46
C ALA A 119 5.70 11.41 -16.06
N GLU A 120 4.73 12.23 -15.62
CA GLU A 120 3.37 12.23 -16.18
C GLU A 120 3.38 12.62 -17.67
N GLN A 121 4.18 13.62 -18.07
CA GLN A 121 4.34 13.96 -19.48
C GLN A 121 4.93 12.81 -20.31
N ALA A 122 5.94 12.12 -19.79
CA ALA A 122 6.54 10.97 -20.47
C ALA A 122 5.55 9.81 -20.59
N ARG A 123 4.73 9.58 -19.55
CA ARG A 123 3.64 8.61 -19.53
C ARG A 123 2.60 8.90 -20.60
N LEU A 124 2.06 10.12 -20.63
CA LEU A 124 1.10 10.57 -21.66
C LEU A 124 1.67 10.46 -23.08
N ALA A 125 2.95 10.78 -23.28
CA ALA A 125 3.60 10.69 -24.59
C ALA A 125 3.72 9.25 -25.12
N ARG A 126 3.71 8.25 -24.22
CA ARG A 126 3.78 6.82 -24.56
C ARG A 126 2.40 6.19 -24.76
N ALA A 127 1.33 6.88 -24.39
CA ALA A 127 -0.03 6.40 -24.57
C ALA A 127 -0.31 6.02 -26.02
N GLY A 128 -0.90 4.84 -26.23
CA GLY A 128 -1.21 4.31 -27.57
C GLY A 128 0.01 3.86 -28.38
N GLN A 129 1.23 3.96 -27.86
CA GLN A 129 2.41 3.37 -28.50
C GLN A 129 2.42 1.85 -28.31
N GLU A 130 2.96 1.15 -29.31
CA GLU A 130 3.11 -0.31 -29.25
C GLU A 130 4.06 -0.72 -28.11
N PRO A 131 3.68 -1.64 -27.21
CA PRO A 131 4.50 -2.03 -26.06
C PRO A 131 5.93 -2.43 -26.41
N ALA A 132 6.12 -3.12 -27.53
CA ALA A 132 7.44 -3.55 -28.00
C ALA A 132 8.37 -2.38 -28.35
N LYS A 133 7.83 -1.24 -28.78
CA LYS A 133 8.61 -0.03 -29.10
C LYS A 133 8.99 0.77 -27.86
N VAL A 134 8.17 0.70 -26.82
CA VAL A 134 8.43 1.35 -25.53
C VAL A 134 9.37 0.51 -24.68
N TRP A 135 8.98 -0.72 -24.36
CA TRP A 135 9.69 -1.59 -23.42
C TRP A 135 10.87 -2.34 -24.06
N GLY A 136 10.84 -2.60 -25.37
CA GLY A 136 11.90 -3.32 -26.06
C GLY A 136 13.28 -2.66 -25.92
N PRO A 137 13.43 -1.35 -26.20
CA PRO A 137 14.68 -0.62 -25.99
C PRO A 137 15.09 -0.55 -24.52
N VAL A 138 14.14 -0.29 -23.61
CA VAL A 138 14.39 -0.18 -22.16
C VAL A 138 14.99 -1.49 -21.62
N LEU A 139 14.34 -2.62 -21.89
CA LEU A 139 14.78 -3.93 -21.40
C LEU A 139 16.16 -4.30 -21.97
N ARG A 140 16.43 -4.00 -23.23
CA ARG A 140 17.75 -4.26 -23.85
C ARG A 140 18.84 -3.38 -23.25
N ALA A 141 18.54 -2.11 -22.99
CA ALA A 141 19.47 -1.18 -22.37
C ALA A 141 19.84 -1.62 -20.93
N ALA A 142 18.90 -2.24 -20.21
CA ALA A 142 19.14 -2.85 -18.90
C ALA A 142 19.93 -4.18 -18.97
N GLY A 143 20.23 -4.71 -20.15
CA GLY A 143 20.98 -5.96 -20.33
C GLY A 143 20.11 -7.21 -20.40
N VAL A 144 18.79 -7.09 -20.58
CA VAL A 144 17.89 -8.24 -20.76
C VAL A 144 18.10 -8.85 -22.16
N PRO A 145 18.41 -10.17 -22.26
CA PRO A 145 18.65 -10.80 -23.56
C PRO A 145 17.44 -10.78 -24.49
N ASN A 146 17.65 -10.63 -25.80
CA ASN A 146 16.56 -10.52 -26.80
C ASN A 146 15.48 -11.61 -26.72
N ARG A 147 15.87 -12.86 -26.43
CA ARG A 147 14.91 -13.96 -26.24
C ARG A 147 13.98 -13.70 -25.06
N VAL A 148 14.53 -13.20 -23.97
CA VAL A 148 13.81 -12.87 -22.73
C VAL A 148 12.93 -11.66 -22.94
N VAL A 149 13.40 -10.64 -23.65
CA VAL A 149 12.60 -9.45 -23.98
C VAL A 149 11.30 -9.83 -24.67
N ARG A 150 11.34 -10.75 -25.64
CA ARG A 150 10.13 -11.22 -26.32
C ARG A 150 9.17 -11.92 -25.36
N ASP A 151 9.68 -12.79 -24.51
CA ASP A 151 8.85 -13.58 -23.59
C ASP A 151 8.26 -12.70 -22.47
N VAL A 152 9.01 -11.71 -21.98
CA VAL A 152 8.54 -10.65 -21.06
C VAL A 152 7.44 -9.80 -21.71
N LEU A 153 7.63 -9.34 -22.95
CA LEU A 153 6.60 -8.57 -23.65
C LEU A 153 5.32 -9.39 -23.88
N ALA A 154 5.45 -10.71 -24.08
CA ALA A 154 4.30 -11.60 -24.24
C ALA A 154 3.56 -11.87 -22.92
N SER A 155 4.20 -11.66 -21.76
CA SER A 155 3.55 -11.82 -20.44
C SER A 155 2.88 -10.54 -19.93
N GLY A 156 3.10 -9.40 -20.61
CA GLY A 156 2.49 -8.13 -20.22
C GLY A 156 0.98 -8.07 -20.46
N ARG A 157 0.34 -7.12 -19.77
CA ARG A 157 -1.12 -6.93 -19.77
C ARG A 157 -1.47 -5.48 -20.05
N ALA A 158 -2.64 -5.27 -20.64
CA ALA A 158 -3.23 -3.94 -20.71
C ALA A 158 -3.61 -3.48 -19.29
N THR A 159 -3.37 -2.21 -19.01
CA THR A 159 -3.79 -1.56 -17.75
C THR A 159 -4.42 -0.21 -18.07
N ALA A 160 -5.39 0.20 -17.26
CA ALA A 160 -5.97 1.53 -17.37
C ALA A 160 -5.38 2.39 -16.26
N GLY A 161 -4.34 3.14 -16.56
CA GLY A 161 -3.82 4.10 -15.61
C GLY A 161 -4.77 5.30 -15.50
N MET A 162 -4.88 5.89 -14.32
CA MET A 162 -5.79 7.02 -14.09
C MET A 162 -5.07 8.36 -14.23
N CYS A 163 -5.81 9.36 -14.68
CA CYS A 163 -5.42 10.77 -14.70
C CYS A 163 -6.57 11.58 -14.11
N LEU A 164 -6.28 12.69 -13.41
CA LEU A 164 -7.32 13.60 -12.94
C LEU A 164 -8.01 14.25 -14.14
N ALA A 165 -9.34 14.19 -14.15
CA ALA A 165 -10.15 14.82 -15.19
C ALA A 165 -10.48 16.26 -14.81
N GLU A 166 -10.44 17.17 -15.79
CA GLU A 166 -10.86 18.57 -15.59
C GLU A 166 -12.36 18.73 -15.83
N GLY A 167 -13.01 19.52 -14.97
CA GLY A 167 -14.40 19.94 -15.13
C GLY A 167 -15.46 19.03 -14.47
N PRO A 168 -16.70 19.53 -14.35
CA PRO A 168 -17.80 18.79 -13.74
C PRO A 168 -18.33 17.69 -14.68
N ARG A 169 -18.69 16.53 -14.10
CA ARG A 169 -19.39 15.44 -14.82
C ARG A 169 -20.86 15.43 -14.43
N SER A 170 -21.74 15.40 -15.43
CA SER A 170 -23.20 15.43 -15.24
C SER A 170 -23.86 14.04 -15.24
N SER A 171 -23.09 12.97 -15.45
CA SER A 171 -23.56 11.58 -15.52
C SER A 171 -22.79 10.67 -14.55
N ILE A 172 -23.33 9.48 -14.30
CA ILE A 172 -22.66 8.43 -13.52
C ILE A 172 -21.36 8.02 -14.22
N SER A 173 -20.24 8.45 -13.65
CA SER A 173 -18.89 8.29 -14.17
C SER A 173 -17.95 7.70 -13.12
N SER A 174 -16.73 7.41 -13.54
CA SER A 174 -15.65 7.03 -12.63
C SER A 174 -15.17 8.23 -11.82
N ARG A 175 -14.83 7.99 -10.55
CA ARG A 175 -14.30 9.00 -9.63
C ARG A 175 -13.65 8.35 -8.42
N HIS A 176 -12.69 9.07 -7.86
CA HIS A 176 -12.11 8.80 -6.56
C HIS A 176 -12.86 9.61 -5.50
N GLY A 177 -13.14 9.01 -4.34
CA GLY A 177 -13.76 9.71 -3.21
C GLY A 177 -15.15 10.29 -3.49
N GLY A 178 -15.65 11.08 -2.54
CA GLY A 178 -17.00 11.61 -2.51
C GLY A 178 -18.02 10.56 -2.07
N LEU A 179 -19.17 10.53 -2.74
CA LEU A 179 -20.24 9.56 -2.44
C LEU A 179 -20.50 8.64 -3.64
N PRO A 180 -20.83 7.35 -3.43
CA PRO A 180 -21.10 6.42 -4.51
C PRO A 180 -22.48 6.68 -5.15
N ASP A 181 -22.63 6.37 -6.43
CA ASP A 181 -23.94 6.23 -7.07
C ASP A 181 -24.40 4.79 -6.89
N VAL A 182 -25.49 4.60 -6.14
CA VAL A 182 -25.98 3.28 -5.73
C VAL A 182 -27.50 3.17 -5.94
N PRO A 183 -28.08 1.96 -6.00
CA PRO A 183 -29.52 1.80 -6.00
C PRO A 183 -30.14 2.42 -4.74
N ARG A 184 -31.38 2.92 -4.84
CA ARG A 184 -32.11 3.49 -3.68
C ARG A 184 -32.28 2.53 -2.50
N THR A 185 -32.21 1.23 -2.75
CA THR A 185 -32.33 0.16 -1.75
C THR A 185 -30.98 -0.29 -1.21
N PHE A 186 -29.88 0.39 -1.56
CA PHE A 186 -28.55 0.02 -1.11
C PHE A 186 -28.41 0.20 0.39
N CYS A 187 -27.89 -0.83 1.06
CA CYS A 187 -27.50 -0.78 2.45
C CYS A 187 -26.01 -0.49 2.53
N TRP A 188 -25.62 0.55 3.26
CA TRP A 188 -24.22 0.91 3.42
C TRP A 188 -23.42 -0.25 4.04
N PRO A 189 -22.29 -0.65 3.44
CA PRO A 189 -21.52 -1.80 3.91
C PRO A 189 -20.86 -1.48 5.25
N ARG A 190 -20.85 -2.49 6.13
CA ARG A 190 -20.24 -2.41 7.46
C ARG A 190 -19.27 -3.55 7.71
N PHE A 191 -18.26 -3.29 8.52
CA PHE A 191 -17.34 -4.29 9.07
C PHE A 191 -17.26 -4.09 10.58
N GLU A 192 -17.57 -5.14 11.34
CA GLU A 192 -17.70 -5.07 12.81
C GLU A 192 -18.57 -3.89 13.28
N ASP A 193 -19.74 -3.75 12.66
CA ASP A 193 -20.73 -2.68 12.88
C ASP A 193 -20.30 -1.25 12.52
N ARG A 194 -19.07 -1.04 12.04
CA ARG A 194 -18.57 0.25 11.55
C ARG A 194 -18.83 0.43 10.06
N PRO A 195 -19.28 1.60 9.59
CA PRO A 195 -19.44 1.87 8.16
C PRO A 195 -18.09 1.89 7.44
N LEU A 196 -18.02 1.28 6.26
CA LEU A 196 -16.82 1.36 5.42
C LEU A 196 -16.78 2.69 4.69
N ALA A 197 -15.59 3.29 4.56
CA ALA A 197 -15.37 4.47 3.74
C ALA A 197 -15.49 4.11 2.25
N PHE A 198 -16.10 5.00 1.48
CA PHE A 198 -16.20 4.85 0.04
C PHE A 198 -14.92 5.33 -0.62
N VAL A 199 -14.20 4.45 -1.32
CA VAL A 199 -12.87 4.73 -1.88
C VAL A 199 -12.95 5.19 -3.33
N PHE A 200 -13.68 4.43 -4.16
CA PHE A 200 -13.66 4.64 -5.60
C PHE A 200 -14.93 4.14 -6.28
N GLN A 201 -15.36 4.82 -7.33
CA GLN A 201 -16.36 4.34 -8.26
C GLN A 201 -15.75 4.21 -9.65
N LEU A 202 -15.91 3.03 -10.25
CA LEU A 202 -15.46 2.72 -11.61
C LEU A 202 -16.68 2.49 -12.50
N ARG A 203 -16.88 3.33 -13.49
CA ARG A 203 -17.84 3.08 -14.57
C ARG A 203 -17.18 2.19 -15.61
N ILE A 204 -17.68 0.97 -15.78
CA ILE A 204 -17.01 -0.06 -16.58
C ILE A 204 -16.87 0.38 -18.04
N CYS A 205 -17.89 1.01 -18.64
CA CYS A 205 -17.80 1.42 -20.05
C CYS A 205 -16.72 2.49 -20.33
N GLU A 206 -16.24 3.21 -19.31
CA GLU A 206 -15.14 4.19 -19.44
C GLU A 206 -13.76 3.51 -19.46
N VAL A 207 -13.67 2.25 -19.02
CA VAL A 207 -12.41 1.50 -19.02
C VAL A 207 -12.03 1.08 -20.45
N PRO A 208 -10.75 1.26 -20.85
CA PRO A 208 -10.26 0.83 -22.16
C PRO A 208 -10.60 -0.62 -22.50
N LEU A 209 -10.91 -0.87 -23.77
CA LEU A 209 -11.46 -2.15 -24.23
C LEU A 209 -10.51 -3.33 -23.96
N LEU A 210 -9.20 -3.15 -24.11
CA LEU A 210 -8.24 -4.23 -23.87
C LEU A 210 -8.19 -4.60 -22.39
N VAL A 211 -8.31 -3.62 -21.50
CA VAL A 211 -8.32 -3.83 -20.05
C VAL A 211 -9.60 -4.54 -19.61
N ARG A 212 -10.77 -4.12 -20.14
CA ARG A 212 -12.04 -4.83 -19.89
C ARG A 212 -12.02 -6.28 -20.34
N ARG A 213 -11.40 -6.55 -21.50
CA ARG A 213 -11.25 -7.92 -22.03
C ARG A 213 -10.32 -8.76 -21.17
N ASP A 214 -9.21 -8.20 -20.70
CA ASP A 214 -8.27 -8.90 -19.82
C ASP A 214 -8.91 -9.26 -18.47
N LEU A 215 -9.70 -8.34 -17.91
CA LEU A 215 -10.44 -8.53 -16.66
C LEU A 215 -11.80 -9.23 -16.84
N LEU A 216 -12.22 -9.55 -18.06
CA LEU A 216 -13.51 -10.17 -18.36
C LEU A 216 -14.70 -9.37 -17.78
N LEU A 217 -14.58 -8.04 -17.73
CA LEU A 217 -15.62 -7.17 -17.20
C LEU A 217 -16.86 -7.17 -18.11
N PRO A 218 -18.08 -7.00 -17.54
CA PRO A 218 -19.29 -6.82 -18.34
C PRO A 218 -19.17 -5.59 -19.27
N PRO A 219 -20.02 -5.47 -20.30
CA PRO A 219 -19.93 -4.35 -21.24
C PRO A 219 -20.12 -2.99 -20.55
N ASP A 220 -20.92 -2.95 -19.49
CA ASP A 220 -21.23 -1.77 -18.71
C ASP A 220 -21.65 -2.14 -17.28
N GLY A 221 -21.77 -1.13 -16.42
CA GLY A 221 -22.08 -1.23 -15.00
C GLY A 221 -21.17 -0.33 -14.17
N VAL A 222 -21.46 -0.24 -12.88
CA VAL A 222 -20.67 0.52 -11.92
C VAL A 222 -20.10 -0.42 -10.87
N LEU A 223 -18.79 -0.36 -10.66
CA LEU A 223 -18.12 -0.98 -9.51
C LEU A 223 -17.88 0.08 -8.43
N SER A 224 -18.34 -0.17 -7.21
CA SER A 224 -18.12 0.71 -6.06
C SER A 224 -17.24 0.00 -5.03
N PHE A 225 -16.13 0.64 -4.66
CA PHE A 225 -15.09 0.11 -3.79
C PHE A 225 -15.16 0.78 -2.42
N PHE A 226 -15.09 -0.02 -1.37
CA PHE A 226 -15.17 0.41 0.02
C PHE A 226 -14.08 -0.25 0.86
N PHE A 227 -13.63 0.44 1.92
CA PHE A 227 -12.60 -0.05 2.84
C PHE A 227 -12.77 0.51 4.26
N ASP A 228 -12.29 -0.21 5.27
CA ASP A 228 -12.31 0.19 6.68
C ASP A 228 -11.20 1.21 6.95
N ALA A 229 -11.57 2.49 6.91
CA ALA A 229 -10.66 3.61 7.16
C ALA A 229 -10.22 3.76 8.62
N VAL A 230 -10.97 3.14 9.54
CA VAL A 230 -10.72 3.24 10.98
C VAL A 230 -9.66 2.24 11.42
N THR A 231 -9.83 0.96 11.08
CA THR A 231 -8.86 -0.07 11.51
C THR A 231 -7.74 -0.31 10.52
N GLN A 232 -7.93 0.11 9.27
CA GLN A 232 -6.96 0.01 8.19
C GLN A 232 -6.32 -1.39 8.05
N PRO A 233 -7.13 -2.45 7.87
CA PRO A 233 -6.63 -3.81 7.86
C PRO A 233 -5.67 -4.01 6.69
N CYS A 234 -4.47 -4.54 6.96
CA CYS A 234 -3.44 -4.74 5.92
C CYS A 234 -3.80 -5.83 4.90
N GLY A 235 -4.79 -6.68 5.19
CA GLY A 235 -5.21 -7.78 4.31
C GLY A 235 -4.36 -9.05 4.41
N LEU A 236 -3.42 -9.13 5.36
CA LEU A 236 -2.54 -10.30 5.54
C LEU A 236 -3.10 -11.37 6.49
N GLU A 237 -4.32 -11.19 6.99
CA GLU A 237 -4.97 -12.12 7.92
C GLU A 237 -6.37 -12.50 7.43
N PRO A 238 -6.82 -13.74 7.63
CA PRO A 238 -8.18 -14.16 7.28
C PRO A 238 -9.26 -13.33 8.00
N ALA A 239 -8.97 -12.84 9.20
CA ALA A 239 -9.86 -11.99 10.00
C ALA A 239 -10.16 -10.64 9.32
N HIS A 240 -9.28 -10.16 8.43
CA HIS A 240 -9.50 -8.93 7.66
C HIS A 240 -10.60 -9.07 6.59
N ARG A 241 -11.21 -10.26 6.45
CA ARG A 241 -12.31 -10.50 5.50
C ARG A 241 -13.48 -9.57 5.77
N GLY A 242 -13.68 -8.65 4.85
CA GLY A 242 -14.78 -7.69 4.89
C GLY A 242 -14.43 -6.31 5.36
N GLY A 243 -13.19 -6.09 5.78
CA GLY A 243 -12.62 -4.74 5.88
C GLY A 243 -12.51 -4.03 4.52
N ALA A 244 -12.76 -4.74 3.41
CA ALA A 244 -12.98 -4.15 2.10
C ALA A 244 -14.15 -4.84 1.39
N ARG A 245 -14.92 -4.08 0.60
CA ARG A 245 -16.08 -4.58 -0.16
C ARG A 245 -16.13 -3.94 -1.54
N VAL A 246 -16.51 -4.73 -2.55
CA VAL A 246 -16.76 -4.24 -3.90
C VAL A 246 -18.15 -4.68 -4.34
N PHE A 247 -18.91 -3.75 -4.88
CA PHE A 247 -20.27 -3.99 -5.38
C PHE A 247 -20.32 -3.70 -6.88
N LEU A 248 -21.00 -4.58 -7.63
CA LEU A 248 -21.36 -4.33 -9.03
C LEU A 248 -22.83 -3.94 -9.12
N PHE A 249 -23.10 -2.79 -9.75
CA PHE A 249 -24.44 -2.38 -10.13
C PHE A 249 -24.58 -2.32 -11.66
N ALA A 250 -25.34 -3.26 -12.22
CA ALA A 250 -25.51 -3.37 -13.67
C ALA A 250 -26.50 -2.34 -14.24
N ASP A 251 -27.56 -2.00 -13.50
CA ASP A 251 -28.59 -1.05 -13.95
C ASP A 251 -28.21 0.38 -13.52
N VAL A 252 -27.41 1.00 -14.37
CA VAL A 252 -26.86 2.35 -14.15
C VAL A 252 -27.96 3.40 -14.05
N ASP A 253 -29.03 3.29 -14.85
CA ASP A 253 -30.09 4.30 -14.91
C ASP A 253 -30.90 4.40 -13.60
N ARG A 254 -30.77 3.40 -12.71
CA ARG A 254 -31.39 3.37 -11.38
C ARG A 254 -30.49 3.87 -10.27
N LEU A 255 -29.23 4.18 -10.57
CA LEU A 255 -28.30 4.65 -9.55
C LEU A 255 -28.58 6.11 -9.23
N VAL A 256 -28.49 6.42 -7.94
CA VAL A 256 -28.60 7.77 -7.42
C VAL A 256 -27.47 7.98 -6.45
N ARG A 257 -27.04 9.23 -6.30
CA ARG A 257 -26.00 9.56 -5.32
C ARG A 257 -26.48 9.18 -3.92
N ALA A 258 -25.67 8.39 -3.20
CA ALA A 258 -25.96 7.97 -1.85
C ALA A 258 -26.03 9.17 -0.90
N ALA A 259 -26.78 9.03 0.20
CA ALA A 259 -26.66 9.91 1.35
C ALA A 259 -25.52 9.42 2.25
N VAL A 260 -24.82 10.34 2.90
CA VAL A 260 -23.81 10.02 3.92
C VAL A 260 -24.52 9.33 5.10
N PRO A 261 -24.04 8.16 5.59
CA PRO A 261 -24.53 7.58 6.83
C PRO A 261 -24.30 8.55 8.01
N GLU A 262 -25.26 8.67 8.93
CA GLU A 262 -25.14 9.58 10.09
C GLU A 262 -23.95 9.24 11.01
N ASP A 263 -23.53 7.98 11.01
CA ASP A 263 -22.45 7.40 11.81
C ASP A 263 -21.17 7.15 11.01
N LEU A 264 -21.09 7.63 9.77
CA LEU A 264 -19.82 7.71 9.05
C LEU A 264 -19.13 8.97 9.55
N ASP A 265 -17.97 8.80 10.19
CA ASP A 265 -17.10 9.90 10.63
C ASP A 265 -16.66 10.76 9.42
N ASP A 266 -15.81 11.78 9.62
CA ASP A 266 -15.29 12.68 8.55
C ASP A 266 -14.43 11.96 7.47
N ASP A 267 -14.54 10.64 7.32
CA ASP A 267 -13.87 9.74 6.38
C ASP A 267 -14.48 9.76 4.96
N VAL A 268 -15.00 10.91 4.53
CA VAL A 268 -15.46 11.13 3.15
C VAL A 268 -14.33 11.79 2.37
N PHE A 269 -13.65 11.02 1.53
CA PHE A 269 -12.54 11.53 0.71
C PHE A 269 -13.00 12.60 -0.28
N GLU A 270 -12.08 13.50 -0.64
CA GLU A 270 -12.37 14.50 -1.67
C GLU A 270 -12.76 13.85 -3.00
N GLU A 271 -13.87 14.31 -3.59
CA GLU A 271 -14.31 13.82 -4.89
C GLU A 271 -13.38 14.35 -5.99
N ARG A 272 -12.78 13.41 -6.73
CA ARG A 272 -11.93 13.70 -7.88
C ARG A 272 -12.41 12.89 -9.09
N ASN A 273 -12.78 13.57 -10.16
CA ASN A 273 -13.09 12.93 -11.43
C ASN A 273 -11.81 12.34 -12.04
N VAL A 274 -11.94 11.18 -12.67
CA VAL A 274 -10.82 10.52 -13.32
C VAL A 274 -11.13 10.21 -14.79
N ASP A 275 -10.06 10.21 -15.58
CA ASP A 275 -10.01 9.65 -16.92
C ASP A 275 -9.04 8.47 -16.98
N PHE A 276 -9.21 7.62 -17.98
CA PHE A 276 -8.38 6.44 -18.18
C PHE A 276 -7.48 6.59 -19.38
N LEU A 277 -6.22 6.21 -19.16
CA LEU A 277 -5.22 6.03 -20.19
C LEU A 277 -4.96 4.54 -20.38
N GLU A 278 -5.14 4.03 -21.59
CA GLU A 278 -4.74 2.65 -21.90
C GLU A 278 -3.21 2.56 -21.96
N GLU A 279 -2.66 1.69 -21.14
CA GLU A 279 -1.23 1.50 -20.95
C GLU A 279 -0.88 0.01 -20.93
N PHE A 280 0.40 -0.27 -20.74
CA PHE A 280 0.94 -1.62 -20.69
C PHE A 280 1.74 -1.84 -19.41
N ALA A 281 1.40 -2.90 -18.68
CA ALA A 281 2.07 -3.34 -17.46
C ALA A 281 2.80 -4.67 -17.71
N LEU A 282 3.98 -4.78 -17.13
CA LEU A 282 4.79 -5.99 -17.15
C LEU A 282 4.83 -6.61 -15.74
N PRO A 283 4.86 -7.95 -15.60
CA PRO A 283 4.87 -8.58 -14.28
C PRO A 283 6.20 -8.39 -13.57
N SER A 284 6.17 -8.17 -12.25
CA SER A 284 7.40 -8.24 -11.45
C SER A 284 8.00 -9.65 -11.54
N PRO A 285 9.34 -9.81 -11.44
CA PRO A 285 9.96 -11.14 -11.38
C PRO A 285 9.50 -11.97 -10.18
N GLY A 286 9.06 -11.33 -9.09
CA GLY A 286 8.60 -11.96 -7.86
C GLY A 286 7.16 -12.47 -7.91
N SER A 287 6.34 -11.95 -8.83
CA SER A 287 4.96 -12.41 -9.04
C SER A 287 4.89 -13.83 -9.62
N PRO A 288 3.75 -14.55 -9.46
CA PRO A 288 3.54 -15.83 -10.14
C PRO A 288 3.72 -15.76 -11.66
N ALA A 289 3.32 -14.65 -12.29
CA ALA A 289 3.50 -14.44 -13.73
C ALA A 289 4.98 -14.24 -14.11
N GLY A 290 5.75 -13.53 -13.29
CA GLY A 290 7.19 -13.36 -13.46
C GLY A 290 7.96 -14.67 -13.27
N ALA A 291 7.55 -15.50 -12.31
CA ALA A 291 8.19 -16.79 -12.05
C ALA A 291 8.13 -17.74 -13.26
N VAL A 292 7.07 -17.67 -14.08
CA VAL A 292 6.93 -18.47 -15.32
C VAL A 292 8.01 -18.13 -16.35
N LEU A 293 8.56 -16.92 -16.33
CA LEU A 293 9.63 -16.51 -17.23
C LEU A 293 10.95 -17.25 -16.96
N ALA A 294 11.09 -17.91 -15.79
CA ALA A 294 12.24 -18.72 -15.40
C ALA A 294 13.59 -17.99 -15.61
N LEU A 295 13.63 -16.71 -15.23
CA LEU A 295 14.80 -15.86 -15.42
C LEU A 295 15.94 -16.30 -14.51
N SER A 296 17.18 -16.24 -15.02
CA SER A 296 18.35 -16.34 -14.15
C SER A 296 18.43 -15.13 -13.23
N ALA A 297 19.02 -15.28 -12.04
CA ALA A 297 19.08 -14.21 -11.04
C ALA A 297 19.61 -12.87 -11.59
N GLY A 298 20.67 -12.90 -12.40
CA GLY A 298 21.23 -11.69 -13.02
C GLY A 298 20.28 -11.02 -14.03
N VAL A 299 19.53 -11.81 -14.80
CA VAL A 299 18.54 -11.27 -15.75
C VAL A 299 17.30 -10.76 -15.01
N ALA A 300 16.87 -11.45 -13.95
CA ALA A 300 15.77 -11.01 -13.10
C ALA A 300 16.08 -9.67 -12.42
N ALA A 301 17.31 -9.48 -11.93
CA ALA A 301 17.75 -8.22 -11.33
C ALA A 301 17.80 -7.07 -12.36
N ALA A 302 18.36 -7.33 -13.55
CA ALA A 302 18.37 -6.36 -14.65
C ALA A 302 16.95 -5.96 -15.07
N TYR A 303 16.05 -6.94 -15.16
CA TYR A 303 14.65 -6.71 -15.49
C TYR A 303 13.91 -5.93 -14.38
N ALA A 304 14.07 -6.31 -13.11
CA ALA A 304 13.50 -5.58 -11.97
C ALA A 304 13.92 -4.13 -11.96
N SER A 305 15.22 -3.85 -12.13
CA SER A 305 15.75 -2.48 -12.19
C SER A 305 15.15 -1.68 -13.35
N ALA A 306 14.92 -2.30 -14.52
CA ALA A 306 14.24 -1.66 -15.63
C ALA A 306 12.77 -1.34 -15.32
N LEU A 307 12.06 -2.23 -14.61
CA LEU A 307 10.70 -1.95 -14.15
C LEU A 307 10.69 -0.83 -13.12
N GLU A 308 11.55 -0.88 -12.10
CA GLU A 308 11.63 0.16 -11.06
C GLU A 308 11.97 1.53 -11.63
N ALA A 309 12.90 1.61 -12.61
CA ALA A 309 13.21 2.87 -13.26
C ALA A 309 12.02 3.44 -14.06
N GLU A 310 11.20 2.59 -14.67
CA GLU A 310 10.05 3.01 -15.48
C GLU A 310 8.73 3.13 -14.70
N CYS A 311 8.58 2.41 -13.59
CA CYS A 311 7.39 2.35 -12.74
C CYS A 311 7.56 3.16 -11.45
N GLY A 312 8.74 3.19 -10.85
CA GLY A 312 9.04 3.96 -9.63
C GLY A 312 9.03 5.48 -9.82
N MET A 313 9.02 5.95 -11.08
CA MET A 313 8.73 7.35 -11.40
C MET A 313 7.24 7.62 -11.67
N ARG A 314 6.37 6.60 -11.66
CA ARG A 314 4.94 6.77 -11.98
C ARG A 314 4.23 7.41 -10.80
N GLY A 315 3.86 8.67 -10.97
CA GLY A 315 2.80 9.32 -10.19
C GLY A 315 1.40 8.82 -10.56
N ALA A 316 1.25 7.54 -10.92
CA ALA A 316 -0.08 6.97 -11.19
C ALA A 316 -0.75 6.68 -9.85
N LEU A 317 -1.40 7.71 -9.32
CA LEU A 317 -2.23 7.71 -8.11
C LEU A 317 -3.21 6.52 -8.05
N ALA A 318 -3.57 5.94 -9.19
CA ALA A 318 -4.41 4.76 -9.30
C ALA A 318 -4.35 4.09 -10.70
N LYS A 319 -4.71 2.81 -10.78
CA LYS A 319 -4.91 2.08 -12.04
C LYS A 319 -5.91 0.93 -11.91
N VAL A 320 -6.48 0.50 -13.04
CA VAL A 320 -7.37 -0.68 -13.16
C VAL A 320 -6.67 -1.75 -13.99
N GLY A 321 -6.66 -2.99 -13.50
CA GLY A 321 -6.09 -4.13 -14.24
C GLY A 321 -4.57 -4.12 -14.31
N GLY A 322 -4.03 -4.94 -15.20
CA GLY A 322 -2.58 -5.11 -15.38
C GLY A 322 -1.91 -5.89 -14.25
N TYR A 323 -0.67 -5.50 -13.94
CA TYR A 323 0.09 -5.98 -12.79
C TYR A 323 0.26 -4.85 -11.78
N ALA A 324 0.31 -5.16 -10.49
CA ALA A 324 0.50 -4.17 -9.42
C ALA A 324 1.85 -3.48 -9.54
N ASP A 325 1.90 -2.18 -9.22
CA ASP A 325 3.17 -1.51 -8.94
C ASP A 325 3.47 -1.76 -7.47
N GLU A 326 4.17 -2.86 -7.20
CA GLU A 326 4.38 -3.41 -5.86
C GLU A 326 5.26 -2.48 -4.99
N VAL A 327 4.84 -2.22 -3.76
CA VAL A 327 5.63 -1.47 -2.76
C VAL A 327 6.39 -2.44 -1.85
N GLN A 328 5.72 -3.50 -1.39
CA GLN A 328 6.27 -4.50 -0.46
C GLN A 328 6.38 -5.91 -1.08
N GLY A 329 6.23 -5.99 -2.41
CA GLY A 329 6.31 -7.23 -3.19
C GLY A 329 4.95 -7.73 -3.69
N ALA A 330 4.99 -8.87 -4.39
CA ALA A 330 3.85 -9.48 -5.04
C ALA A 330 2.84 -10.06 -4.03
N MET A 331 1.55 -9.86 -4.30
CA MET A 331 0.45 -10.10 -3.34
C MET A 331 -0.42 -11.32 -3.68
N GLU A 332 -0.24 -11.94 -4.85
CA GLU A 332 -1.12 -13.00 -5.33
C GLU A 332 -1.09 -14.26 -4.45
N ILE A 333 0.09 -14.57 -3.90
CA ILE A 333 0.26 -15.68 -2.95
C ILE A 333 -0.45 -15.37 -1.63
N GLU A 334 -0.35 -14.12 -1.17
CA GLU A 334 -1.01 -13.66 0.05
C GLU A 334 -2.52 -13.76 -0.12
N CYS A 335 -3.07 -13.23 -1.22
CA CYS A 335 -4.49 -13.35 -1.55
C CYS A 335 -4.96 -14.81 -1.57
N ALA A 336 -4.22 -15.70 -2.24
CA ALA A 336 -4.57 -17.12 -2.27
C ALA A 336 -4.49 -17.76 -0.87
N GLY A 337 -3.47 -17.45 -0.07
CA GLY A 337 -3.29 -18.04 1.24
C GLY A 337 -4.30 -17.56 2.28
N VAL A 338 -4.54 -16.25 2.38
CA VAL A 338 -5.49 -15.66 3.36
C VAL A 338 -6.92 -16.09 3.10
N THR A 339 -7.29 -16.27 1.83
CA THR A 339 -8.60 -16.80 1.46
C THR A 339 -8.76 -18.29 1.74
N HIS A 340 -7.66 -19.02 1.96
CA HIS A 340 -7.61 -20.38 2.49
C HIS A 340 -7.41 -20.45 4.01
N GLY A 341 -7.46 -19.32 4.72
CA GLY A 341 -7.34 -19.28 6.18
C GLY A 341 -5.91 -19.23 6.71
N LEU A 342 -4.91 -18.94 5.88
CA LEU A 342 -3.53 -18.74 6.32
C LEU A 342 -3.30 -17.29 6.75
N SER A 343 -2.55 -17.07 7.82
CA SER A 343 -2.06 -15.74 8.22
C SER A 343 -0.65 -15.51 7.69
N PHE A 344 -0.39 -14.29 7.23
CA PHE A 344 0.94 -13.79 6.83
C PHE A 344 1.48 -12.73 7.81
N ALA A 345 0.78 -12.47 8.92
CA ALA A 345 1.18 -11.47 9.92
C ALA A 345 2.56 -11.77 10.54
N ASP A 346 2.86 -13.04 10.78
CA ASP A 346 4.13 -13.50 11.37
C ASP A 346 5.16 -13.97 10.32
N GLY A 347 4.96 -13.59 9.05
CA GLY A 347 5.79 -14.00 7.91
C GLY A 347 5.13 -15.07 7.04
N THR A 348 5.90 -15.63 6.10
CA THR A 348 5.33 -16.55 5.09
C THR A 348 5.05 -17.94 5.68
N PRO A 349 3.78 -18.40 5.70
CA PRO A 349 3.42 -19.73 6.17
C PRO A 349 3.85 -20.83 5.19
N VAL A 350 3.73 -22.10 5.60
CA VAL A 350 3.94 -23.24 4.70
C VAL A 350 2.81 -23.29 3.66
N LEU A 351 3.15 -23.05 2.40
CA LEU A 351 2.19 -22.99 1.30
C LEU A 351 2.02 -24.36 0.65
N SER A 352 0.77 -24.80 0.50
CA SER A 352 0.41 -25.99 -0.28
C SER A 352 0.64 -25.79 -1.78
N ARG A 353 0.66 -26.89 -2.53
CA ARG A 353 0.77 -26.83 -4.00
C ARG A 353 -0.46 -26.16 -4.61
N GLU A 354 -1.62 -26.38 -4.01
CA GLU A 354 -2.91 -25.83 -4.43
C GLU A 354 -2.91 -24.29 -4.32
N ILE A 355 -2.46 -23.74 -3.19
CA ILE A 355 -2.37 -22.29 -2.98
C ILE A 355 -1.42 -21.65 -3.99
N ARG A 356 -0.26 -22.28 -4.22
CA ARG A 356 0.71 -21.80 -5.21
C ARG A 356 0.15 -21.81 -6.63
N ALA A 357 -0.63 -22.84 -6.98
CA ALA A 357 -1.29 -22.91 -8.28
C ALA A 357 -2.40 -21.85 -8.40
N GLU A 358 -3.18 -21.64 -7.34
CA GLU A 358 -4.25 -20.65 -7.32
C GLU A 358 -3.74 -19.22 -7.42
N ALA A 359 -2.60 -18.87 -6.82
CA ALA A 359 -2.01 -17.54 -6.86
C ALA A 359 -1.95 -16.98 -8.30
N SER A 360 -1.64 -17.82 -9.29
CA SER A 360 -1.59 -17.43 -10.71
C SER A 360 -2.93 -16.96 -11.32
N ARG A 361 -4.04 -17.18 -10.63
CA ARG A 361 -5.42 -16.85 -11.04
C ARG A 361 -5.95 -15.59 -10.38
N TRP A 362 -5.17 -14.96 -9.51
CA TRP A 362 -5.52 -13.65 -8.94
C TRP A 362 -5.17 -12.53 -9.91
N ARG A 363 -6.06 -11.56 -10.04
CA ARG A 363 -5.94 -10.41 -10.93
C ARG A 363 -6.11 -9.15 -10.11
N LEU A 364 -5.28 -8.15 -10.40
CA LEU A 364 -5.47 -6.81 -9.85
C LEU A 364 -6.73 -6.22 -10.48
N LEU A 365 -7.70 -5.82 -9.65
CA LEU A 365 -8.91 -5.14 -10.09
C LEU A 365 -8.70 -3.62 -10.05
N LEU A 366 -8.23 -3.10 -8.92
CA LEU A 366 -7.99 -1.68 -8.70
C LEU A 366 -6.76 -1.51 -7.81
N GLN A 367 -5.85 -0.63 -8.19
CA GLN A 367 -4.83 -0.07 -7.32
C GLN A 367 -5.14 1.40 -7.13
N VAL A 368 -5.13 1.88 -5.88
CA VAL A 368 -5.39 3.29 -5.54
C VAL A 368 -4.50 3.68 -4.38
N ASP A 369 -3.78 4.78 -4.55
CA ASP A 369 -3.00 5.38 -3.48
C ASP A 369 -3.94 6.06 -2.49
N SER A 370 -3.81 5.70 -1.22
CA SER A 370 -4.61 6.30 -0.17
C SER A 370 -3.89 7.60 0.23
N MET A 371 -4.16 8.66 -0.52
CA MET A 371 -3.49 9.97 -0.35
C MET A 371 -3.74 10.63 1.02
N GLU A 372 -4.66 10.11 1.86
CA GLU A 372 -5.19 10.86 3.01
C GLU A 372 -5.19 10.12 4.36
N TRP A 373 -5.00 8.79 4.44
CA TRP A 373 -5.36 8.05 5.68
C TRP A 373 -4.53 6.79 5.97
N VAL A 374 -4.39 5.89 4.99
CA VAL A 374 -3.39 4.81 5.06
C VAL A 374 -2.07 5.38 4.55
N SER A 375 -1.00 5.24 5.31
CA SER A 375 0.35 5.51 4.83
C SER A 375 0.76 4.45 3.78
N GLY A 376 0.02 4.35 2.67
CA GLY A 376 0.17 3.27 1.73
C GLY A 376 -0.86 3.23 0.60
N THR A 377 -0.66 2.24 -0.26
CA THR A 377 -1.49 1.98 -1.45
C THR A 377 -2.41 0.79 -1.19
N LEU A 378 -3.67 0.91 -1.60
CA LEU A 378 -4.67 -0.15 -1.56
C LEU A 378 -4.71 -0.91 -2.89
N TYR A 379 -4.73 -2.23 -2.80
CA TYR A 379 -4.80 -3.13 -3.94
C TYR A 379 -5.99 -4.06 -3.77
N TYR A 380 -6.99 -3.90 -4.61
CA TYR A 380 -8.15 -4.78 -4.71
C TYR A 380 -7.83 -5.88 -5.72
N TRP A 381 -7.88 -7.12 -5.24
CA TRP A 381 -7.57 -8.33 -5.98
C TRP A 381 -8.80 -9.22 -6.09
N ILE A 382 -8.96 -9.89 -7.22
CA ILE A 382 -10.07 -10.81 -7.46
C ILE A 382 -9.59 -12.00 -8.28
N ARG A 383 -10.16 -13.19 -8.00
CA ARG A 383 -9.84 -14.42 -8.73
C ARG A 383 -10.60 -14.48 -10.06
N GLU A 384 -9.98 -15.02 -11.10
CA GLU A 384 -10.55 -15.06 -12.46
C GLU A 384 -11.93 -15.72 -12.58
N ASP A 385 -12.21 -16.78 -11.81
CA ASP A 385 -13.53 -17.42 -11.77
C ASP A 385 -14.59 -16.53 -11.12
N HIS A 386 -14.22 -15.70 -10.15
CA HIS A 386 -15.12 -14.69 -9.58
C HIS A 386 -15.36 -13.53 -10.55
N LEU A 387 -14.37 -13.13 -11.35
CA LEU A 387 -14.58 -12.18 -12.47
C LEU A 387 -15.59 -12.74 -13.47
N LEU A 388 -15.41 -13.99 -13.93
CA LEU A 388 -16.32 -14.67 -14.85
C LEU A 388 -17.76 -14.75 -14.32
N ALA A 389 -17.91 -14.92 -13.00
CA ALA A 389 -19.20 -15.00 -12.33
C ALA A 389 -19.79 -13.63 -11.94
N ASN A 390 -19.09 -12.52 -12.19
CA ASN A 390 -19.41 -11.20 -11.66
C ASN A 390 -19.58 -11.16 -10.12
N ALA A 391 -18.84 -12.01 -9.41
CA ALA A 391 -18.89 -12.19 -7.96
C ALA A 391 -17.89 -11.26 -7.25
N PHE A 392 -18.09 -9.95 -7.41
CA PHE A 392 -17.17 -8.92 -6.89
C PHE A 392 -17.13 -8.83 -5.36
N ASP A 393 -18.10 -9.43 -4.66
CA ASP A 393 -18.11 -9.58 -3.20
C ASP A 393 -17.01 -10.53 -2.68
N HIS A 394 -16.39 -11.32 -3.57
CA HIS A 394 -15.22 -12.15 -3.29
C HIS A 394 -13.88 -11.43 -3.47
N THR A 395 -13.88 -10.12 -3.75
CA THR A 395 -12.67 -9.30 -3.80
C THR A 395 -11.93 -9.33 -2.45
N TRP A 396 -10.60 -9.33 -2.51
CA TRP A 396 -9.72 -9.16 -1.36
C TRP A 396 -8.91 -7.88 -1.50
N CYS A 397 -8.70 -7.14 -0.41
CA CYS A 397 -7.86 -5.95 -0.42
C CYS A 397 -6.60 -6.19 0.40
N ILE A 398 -5.45 -5.81 -0.14
CA ILE A 398 -4.18 -5.72 0.60
C ILE A 398 -3.73 -4.27 0.58
N ALA A 399 -3.24 -3.77 1.71
CA ALA A 399 -2.63 -2.45 1.82
C ALA A 399 -1.11 -2.62 1.97
N GLN A 400 -0.33 -1.89 1.19
CA GLN A 400 1.13 -1.85 1.33
C GLN A 400 1.60 -0.43 1.64
N CYS A 401 2.48 -0.29 2.62
CA CYS A 401 2.99 1.00 3.09
C CYS A 401 4.38 1.29 2.51
N SER A 402 4.58 2.53 2.06
CA SER A 402 5.84 3.05 1.49
C SER A 402 6.86 3.45 2.53
#